data_AF-A0A7S0VTH8-F1
#
_entry.id   AF-A0A7S0VTH8-F1
#
_cell.length_a   1.000
_cell.length_b   1.000
_cell.length_c   1.000
_cell.angle_alpha   90.00
_cell.angle_beta   90.00
_cell.angle_gamma   90.00
#
_symmetry.space_group_name_H-M   'P 1'
#
loop_
_entity.id
_entity.type
_entity.pdbx_description
1 polymer ?
#
loop_
_entity_poly.entity_id
_entity_poly.type
_entity_poly.pdbx_seq_one_letter_code
_entity_poly.pdbx_strand_id
1 'polypeptide(L)'
;GRVMRKDGIAKALGVEKEDVEVIVVPADGDCFYASISAAGKGDPSISIASSVGVQELRDLVAAELLGENLEMFQVADLAGVEGYEHVRGLDLEGLKATVRRVAADKRGCVWADDFAVNTVAKCLDVALLILNEGARRGGSVLAIVPNSPRDDYR
;
A
#
# COMPACT_ATOMS: atom_id res chain seq x y z
N GLY A 1 14.51 7.26 11.63
CA GLY A 1 14.46 5.81 11.38
C GLY A 1 15.75 5.39 10.72
N ARG A 2 16.25 4.19 11.00
CA ARG A 2 17.36 3.61 10.25
C ARG A 2 16.76 3.21 8.89
N VAL A 3 17.24 3.79 7.79
CA VAL A 3 16.79 3.42 6.45
C VAL A 3 17.33 2.02 6.14
N MET A 4 16.50 1.12 5.58
CA MET A 4 16.96 -0.16 5.07
C MET A 4 18.16 0.08 4.17
N ARG A 5 19.30 -0.50 4.53
CA ARG A 5 20.46 -0.43 3.65
C ARG A 5 20.12 -1.24 2.41
N LYS A 6 20.37 -0.66 1.23
CA LYS A 6 20.18 -1.28 -0.09
C LYS A 6 20.61 -2.76 -0.11
N ASP A 7 21.74 -3.06 0.54
CA ASP A 7 22.30 -4.41 0.68
C ASP A 7 21.35 -5.41 1.38
N GLY A 8 20.61 -4.96 2.40
CA GLY A 8 19.66 -5.79 3.14
C GLY A 8 18.41 -6.12 2.33
N ILE A 9 17.92 -5.17 1.52
CA ILE A 9 16.80 -5.40 0.59
C ILE A 9 17.22 -6.38 -0.49
N ALA A 10 18.32 -6.09 -1.19
CA ALA A 10 18.83 -6.93 -2.27
C ALA A 10 19.01 -8.38 -1.81
N LYS A 11 19.62 -8.58 -0.63
CA LYS A 11 19.74 -9.90 -0.02
C LYS A 11 18.40 -10.57 0.31
N ALA A 12 17.43 -9.83 0.83
CA ALA A 12 16.11 -10.39 1.16
C ALA A 12 15.32 -10.81 -0.10
N LEU A 13 15.53 -10.09 -1.20
CA LEU A 13 14.91 -10.37 -2.50
C LEU A 13 15.69 -11.39 -3.34
N GLY A 14 16.95 -11.67 -3.01
CA GLY A 14 17.82 -12.56 -3.78
C GLY A 14 18.26 -11.96 -5.12
N VAL A 15 18.42 -10.64 -5.19
CA VAL A 15 18.84 -9.89 -6.39
C VAL A 15 20.14 -9.13 -6.14
N GLU A 16 20.77 -8.64 -7.20
CA GLU A 16 21.96 -7.80 -7.06
C GLU A 16 21.59 -6.42 -6.52
N LYS A 17 22.55 -5.79 -5.83
CA LYS A 17 22.35 -4.48 -5.19
C LYS A 17 22.01 -3.41 -6.23
N GLU A 18 22.58 -3.53 -7.41
CA GLU A 18 22.45 -2.61 -8.53
C GLU A 18 21.03 -2.62 -9.08
N ASP A 19 20.30 -3.74 -8.94
CA ASP A 19 18.94 -3.96 -9.45
C ASP A 19 17.84 -3.41 -8.53
N VAL A 20 18.21 -2.86 -7.36
CA VAL A 20 17.26 -2.29 -6.40
C VAL A 20 17.46 -0.78 -6.35
N GLU A 21 16.40 -0.01 -6.14
CA GLU A 21 16.48 1.40 -5.74
C GLU A 21 15.65 1.62 -4.48
N VAL A 22 16.15 2.46 -3.56
CA VAL A 22 15.42 2.83 -2.34
C VAL A 22 15.03 4.29 -2.46
N ILE A 23 13.75 4.53 -2.75
CA ILE A 23 13.17 5.86 -2.84
C ILE A 23 12.63 6.24 -1.46
N VAL A 24 13.07 7.39 -0.93
CA VAL A 24 12.57 7.91 0.35
C VAL A 24 11.34 8.77 0.08
N VAL A 25 10.21 8.40 0.68
CA VAL A 25 8.96 9.16 0.62
C VAL A 25 8.68 9.90 1.94
N PRO A 26 7.94 11.02 1.91
CA PRO A 26 7.48 11.69 3.12
C PRO A 26 6.66 10.76 4.03
N ALA A 27 6.80 10.95 5.35
CA ALA A 27 6.03 10.23 6.35
C ALA A 27 4.85 11.08 6.83
N ASP A 28 3.93 11.41 5.93
CA ASP A 28 2.77 12.29 6.15
C ASP A 28 1.43 11.54 6.25
N GLY A 29 1.46 10.20 6.23
CA GLY A 29 0.26 9.35 6.25
C GLY A 29 -0.23 8.95 4.85
N ASP A 30 0.37 9.52 3.81
CA ASP A 30 0.25 9.09 2.41
C ASP A 30 1.41 8.20 1.95
N CYS A 31 2.34 7.87 2.84
CA CYS A 31 3.57 7.17 2.50
C CYS A 31 3.34 5.86 1.73
N PHE A 32 2.26 5.12 1.98
CA PHE A 32 1.89 3.95 1.18
C PHE A 32 1.60 4.34 -0.28
N TYR A 33 0.63 5.23 -0.51
CA TYR A 33 0.25 5.68 -1.85
C TYR A 33 1.41 6.38 -2.57
N ALA A 34 2.22 7.18 -1.85
CA ALA A 34 3.41 7.82 -2.37
C ALA A 34 4.47 6.79 -2.80
N SER A 35 4.61 5.68 -2.07
CA SER A 35 5.53 4.59 -2.44
C SER A 35 5.08 3.88 -3.71
N ILE A 36 3.78 3.62 -3.87
CA ILE A 36 3.22 3.03 -5.09
C ILE A 36 3.42 3.96 -6.29
N SER A 37 3.10 5.25 -6.14
CA SER A 37 3.29 6.25 -7.19
C SER A 37 4.76 6.43 -7.58
N ALA A 38 5.68 6.36 -6.60
CA ALA A 38 7.11 6.42 -6.87
C ALA A 38 7.62 5.18 -7.63
N ALA A 39 7.21 3.98 -7.21
CA ALA A 39 7.59 2.73 -7.87
C ALA A 39 7.13 2.70 -9.34
N GLY A 40 5.92 3.18 -9.61
CA GLY A 40 5.38 3.24 -10.97
C GLY A 40 6.12 4.18 -11.92
N LYS A 41 6.64 5.30 -11.43
CA LYS A 41 7.40 6.26 -12.24
C LYS A 41 8.78 5.73 -12.66
N GLY A 42 9.32 4.77 -11.91
CA GLY A 42 10.63 4.18 -12.16
C GLY A 42 10.63 3.09 -13.24
N ASP A 43 9.47 2.52 -13.56
CA ASP A 43 9.36 1.39 -14.49
C ASP A 43 8.29 1.62 -15.56
N PRO A 44 8.69 1.92 -16.82
CA PRO A 44 7.75 2.12 -17.92
C PRO A 44 6.95 0.86 -18.28
N SER A 45 7.36 -0.33 -17.83
CA SER A 45 6.62 -1.58 -18.03
C SER A 45 5.41 -1.71 -17.09
N ILE A 46 5.39 -0.95 -15.99
CA ILE A 46 4.26 -0.83 -15.08
C ILE A 46 3.36 0.32 -15.57
N SER A 47 2.73 0.12 -16.73
CA SER A 47 2.06 1.18 -17.50
C SER A 47 0.92 1.91 -16.74
N ILE A 48 0.36 1.27 -15.72
CA ILE A 48 -0.72 1.84 -14.91
C ILE A 48 -0.15 2.71 -13.79
N ALA A 49 1.02 2.36 -13.25
CA ALA A 49 1.60 3.09 -12.11
C ALA A 49 2.45 4.30 -12.55
N SER A 50 2.90 4.37 -13.81
CA SER A 50 3.72 5.47 -14.33
C SER A 50 3.02 6.84 -14.36
N SER A 51 1.69 6.87 -14.28
CA SER A 51 0.87 8.10 -14.29
C SER A 51 -0.05 8.26 -13.08
N VAL A 52 -0.12 7.26 -12.20
CA VAL A 52 -1.06 7.27 -11.07
C VAL A 52 -0.42 8.00 -9.88
N GLY A 53 -1.04 9.11 -9.50
CA GLY A 53 -0.68 9.90 -8.34
C GLY A 53 -1.33 9.39 -7.05
N VAL A 54 -1.00 10.06 -5.94
CA VAL A 54 -1.54 9.73 -4.62
C VAL A 54 -3.05 9.90 -4.57
N GLN A 55 -3.58 10.98 -5.17
CA GLN A 55 -5.01 11.25 -5.17
C GLN A 55 -5.78 10.17 -5.94
N GLU A 56 -5.28 9.76 -7.10
CA GLU A 56 -5.91 8.73 -7.92
C GLU A 56 -5.98 7.38 -7.20
N LEU A 57 -4.93 7.01 -6.44
CA LEU A 57 -4.95 5.80 -5.61
C LEU A 57 -5.98 5.90 -4.49
N ARG A 58 -6.11 7.06 -3.84
CA ARG A 58 -7.13 7.28 -2.81
C ARG A 58 -8.54 7.23 -3.38
N ASP A 59 -8.73 7.81 -4.56
CA ASP A 59 -10.02 7.80 -5.26
C ASP A 59 -10.43 6.37 -5.65
N LEU A 60 -9.48 5.56 -6.08
CA LEU A 60 -9.66 4.14 -6.38
C LEU A 60 -10.06 3.36 -5.12
N VAL A 61 -9.36 3.53 -4.00
CA VAL A 61 -9.74 2.88 -2.73
C VAL A 61 -11.14 3.31 -2.29
N ALA A 62 -11.46 4.61 -2.40
CA ALA A 62 -12.77 5.11 -2.04
C ALA A 62 -13.88 4.60 -2.98
N ALA A 63 -13.61 4.36 -4.26
CA ALA A 63 -14.58 3.84 -5.21
C ALA A 63 -15.01 2.40 -4.86
N GLU A 64 -14.07 1.59 -4.37
CA GLU A 64 -14.31 0.18 -4.02
C GLU A 64 -14.94 -0.02 -2.63
N LEU A 65 -15.11 1.04 -1.83
CA LEU A 65 -15.78 0.94 -0.53
C LEU A 65 -17.26 0.63 -0.69
N LEU A 66 -17.69 -0.43 -0.01
CA LEU A 66 -19.07 -0.88 0.10
C LEU A 66 -19.57 -0.74 1.56
N GLY A 67 -20.89 -0.85 1.74
CA GLY A 67 -21.51 -0.79 3.07
C GLY A 67 -20.96 -1.85 4.03
N GLU A 68 -20.67 -3.05 3.52
CA GLU A 68 -20.05 -4.13 4.29
C GLU A 68 -18.66 -3.77 4.85
N ASN A 69 -17.88 -2.95 4.12
CA ASN A 69 -16.59 -2.48 4.62
C ASN A 69 -16.79 -1.48 5.76
N LEU A 70 -17.75 -0.56 5.62
CA LEU A 70 -18.09 0.38 6.69
C LEU A 70 -18.54 -0.35 7.96
N GLU A 71 -19.43 -1.34 7.84
CA GLU A 71 -19.89 -2.15 8.97
C GLU A 71 -18.72 -2.85 9.66
N MET A 72 -17.83 -3.48 8.89
CA MET A 72 -16.64 -4.14 9.42
C MET A 72 -15.72 -3.15 10.17
N PHE A 73 -15.49 -1.96 9.61
CA PHE A 73 -14.65 -0.94 10.24
C PHE A 73 -15.28 -0.38 11.52
N GLN A 74 -16.61 -0.20 11.54
CA GLN A 74 -17.33 0.22 12.74
C GLN A 74 -17.26 -0.85 13.83
N VAL A 75 -17.33 -2.14 13.48
CA VAL A 75 -17.12 -3.23 14.43
C VAL A 75 -15.70 -3.22 15.00
N ALA A 76 -14.68 -2.97 14.16
CA ALA A 76 -13.30 -2.85 14.61
C ALA A 76 -13.10 -1.69 15.60
N ASP A 77 -13.69 -0.51 15.33
CA ASP A 77 -13.69 0.62 16.25
C ASP A 77 -14.38 0.29 17.58
N LEU A 78 -15.56 -0.35 17.54
CA LEU A 78 -16.28 -0.78 18.75
C LEU A 78 -15.49 -1.79 19.58
N ALA A 79 -14.70 -2.63 18.93
CA ALA A 79 -13.79 -3.57 19.59
C ALA A 79 -12.52 -2.90 20.16
N GLY A 80 -12.32 -1.60 19.92
CA GLY A 80 -11.15 -0.86 20.38
C GLY A 80 -9.88 -1.16 19.57
N VAL A 81 -10.02 -1.60 18.32
CA VAL A 81 -8.88 -1.76 17.41
C VAL A 81 -8.38 -0.38 17.01
N GLU A 82 -7.12 -0.07 17.35
CA GLU A 82 -6.49 1.21 17.00
C GLU A 82 -6.50 1.45 15.49
N GLY A 83 -6.77 2.70 15.09
CA GLY A 83 -6.75 3.13 13.69
C GLY A 83 -8.12 3.16 13.01
N TYR A 84 -9.17 2.65 13.65
CA TYR A 84 -10.54 2.67 13.12
C TYR A 84 -11.42 3.80 13.68
N GLU A 85 -10.90 4.68 14.54
CA GLU A 85 -11.69 5.75 15.19
C GLU A 85 -12.26 6.75 14.20
N HIS A 86 -11.66 6.83 13.00
CA HIS A 86 -12.06 7.73 11.93
C HIS A 86 -13.42 7.39 11.31
N VAL A 87 -13.97 6.20 11.54
CA VAL A 87 -15.27 5.78 10.97
C VAL A 87 -16.48 6.14 11.85
N ARG A 88 -16.23 6.68 13.05
CA ARG A 88 -17.29 7.00 14.02
C ARG A 88 -18.27 8.03 13.49
N GLY A 89 -19.55 7.65 13.46
CA GLY A 89 -20.64 8.53 13.03
C GLY A 89 -20.65 8.84 11.53
N LEU A 90 -19.85 8.13 10.73
CA LEU A 90 -19.86 8.25 9.27
C LEU A 90 -20.84 7.27 8.64
N ASP A 91 -21.50 7.71 7.58
CA ASP A 91 -22.11 6.84 6.59
C ASP A 91 -21.09 6.48 5.49
N LEU A 92 -21.51 5.68 4.50
CA LEU A 92 -20.61 5.20 3.45
C LEU A 92 -20.01 6.36 2.65
N GLU A 93 -20.80 7.38 2.31
CA GLU A 93 -20.32 8.53 1.55
C GLU A 93 -19.37 9.40 2.39
N GLY A 94 -19.63 9.56 3.68
CA GLY A 94 -18.72 10.19 4.63
C GLY A 94 -17.39 9.45 4.73
N LEU A 95 -17.42 8.12 4.79
CA LEU A 95 -16.21 7.30 4.79
C LEU A 95 -15.42 7.49 3.48
N LYS A 96 -16.09 7.39 2.32
CA LYS A 96 -15.46 7.62 1.01
C LYS A 96 -14.84 9.00 0.92
N ALA A 97 -15.54 10.04 1.36
CA ALA A 97 -15.01 11.40 1.40
C ALA A 97 -13.80 11.53 2.32
N THR A 98 -13.76 10.77 3.42
CA THR A 98 -12.64 10.77 4.37
C THR A 98 -11.42 10.07 3.78
N VAL A 99 -11.60 8.90 3.15
CA VAL A 99 -10.52 8.15 2.49
C VAL A 99 -9.90 8.92 1.32
N ARG A 100 -10.68 9.72 0.58
CA ARG A 100 -10.18 10.56 -0.52
C ARG A 100 -9.23 11.68 -0.08
N ARG A 101 -9.20 12.05 1.20
CA ARG A 101 -8.37 13.17 1.67
C ARG A 101 -6.89 12.79 1.64
N VAL A 102 -6.13 13.51 0.82
CA VAL A 102 -4.67 13.56 0.92
C VAL A 102 -4.27 14.26 2.21
N ALA A 103 -3.30 13.67 2.90
CA ALA A 103 -2.74 14.19 4.12
C ALA A 103 -1.91 15.45 3.84
N ALA A 104 -2.21 16.55 4.54
CA ALA A 104 -1.29 17.69 4.61
C ALA A 104 -0.22 17.48 5.68
N ASP A 105 -0.55 16.69 6.71
CA ASP A 105 0.33 16.21 7.77
C ASP A 105 -0.23 14.89 8.34
N LYS A 106 0.48 14.29 9.31
CA LYS A 106 0.10 13.00 9.92
C LYS A 106 -1.27 13.01 10.63
N ARG A 107 -1.90 14.17 10.84
CA ARG A 107 -3.13 14.32 11.62
C ARG A 107 -4.31 14.43 10.67
N GLY A 108 -5.31 13.57 10.86
CA GLY A 108 -6.59 13.66 10.15
C GLY A 108 -6.63 13.00 8.77
N CYS A 109 -5.58 12.25 8.39
CA CYS A 109 -5.60 11.37 7.23
C CYS A 109 -5.90 9.92 7.62
N VAL A 110 -6.60 9.20 6.74
CA VAL A 110 -6.79 7.75 6.88
C VAL A 110 -5.57 7.07 6.26
N TRP A 111 -4.87 6.32 7.10
CA TRP A 111 -3.72 5.53 6.70
C TRP A 111 -4.20 4.30 5.93
N ALA A 112 -3.38 3.83 4.99
CA ALA A 112 -3.71 2.62 4.25
C ALA A 112 -3.69 1.41 5.20
N ASP A 113 -4.82 0.72 5.29
CA ASP A 113 -4.99 -0.55 5.99
C ASP A 113 -4.97 -1.72 4.99
N ASP A 114 -5.26 -2.93 5.48
CA ASP A 114 -5.30 -4.13 4.64
C ASP A 114 -6.31 -4.01 3.48
N PHE A 115 -7.43 -3.32 3.68
CA PHE A 115 -8.40 -3.08 2.62
C PHE A 115 -7.81 -2.18 1.52
N ALA A 116 -7.18 -1.08 1.90
CA ALA A 116 -6.53 -0.17 0.95
C ALA A 116 -5.41 -0.87 0.17
N VAL A 117 -4.56 -1.65 0.86
CA VAL A 117 -3.45 -2.39 0.25
C VAL A 117 -3.95 -3.40 -0.78
N ASN A 118 -4.94 -4.23 -0.41
CA ASN A 118 -5.49 -5.24 -1.30
C ASN A 118 -6.24 -4.62 -2.49
N THR A 119 -6.97 -3.54 -2.25
CA THR A 119 -7.70 -2.80 -3.29
C THR A 119 -6.74 -2.24 -4.33
N VAL A 120 -5.67 -1.56 -3.90
CA VAL A 120 -4.65 -1.03 -4.82
C VAL A 120 -3.97 -2.16 -5.60
N ALA A 121 -3.55 -3.24 -4.93
CA ALA A 121 -2.93 -4.39 -5.59
C ALA A 121 -3.84 -4.99 -6.68
N LYS A 122 -5.12 -5.21 -6.34
CA LYS A 122 -6.13 -5.79 -7.24
C LYS A 122 -6.41 -4.87 -8.44
N CYS A 123 -6.64 -3.59 -8.21
CA CYS A 123 -7.03 -2.68 -9.29
C CYS A 123 -5.86 -2.31 -10.21
N LEU A 124 -4.62 -2.36 -9.72
CA LEU A 124 -3.42 -2.19 -10.55
C LEU A 124 -2.94 -3.52 -11.17
N ASP A 125 -3.56 -4.65 -10.82
CA ASP A 125 -3.15 -6.00 -11.22
C ASP A 125 -1.67 -6.29 -10.92
N VAL A 126 -1.25 -5.97 -9.68
CA VAL A 126 0.13 -6.15 -9.21
C VAL A 126 0.21 -6.96 -7.93
N ALA A 127 1.33 -7.64 -7.73
CA ALA A 127 1.70 -8.17 -6.43
C ALA A 127 2.49 -7.12 -5.63
N LEU A 128 2.07 -6.87 -4.38
CA LEU A 128 2.78 -5.97 -3.47
C LEU A 128 3.60 -6.77 -2.46
N LEU A 129 4.89 -6.46 -2.36
CA LEU A 129 5.78 -7.02 -1.35
C LEU A 129 6.12 -5.96 -0.30
N ILE A 130 5.61 -6.14 0.92
CA ILE A 130 5.88 -5.24 2.05
C ILE A 130 6.99 -5.82 2.92
N LEU A 131 8.13 -5.13 2.99
CA LEU A 131 9.27 -5.53 3.82
C LEU A 131 9.21 -4.82 5.19
N ASN A 132 8.98 -5.58 6.26
CA ASN A 132 8.93 -5.05 7.63
C ASN A 132 10.26 -5.30 8.38
N GLU A 133 11.07 -4.27 8.55
CA GLU A 133 12.34 -4.34 9.30
C GLU A 133 12.17 -4.56 10.82
N GLY A 134 11.02 -4.18 11.37
CA GLY A 134 10.72 -4.28 12.80
C GLY A 134 10.19 -5.65 13.23
N ALA A 135 9.76 -6.48 12.28
CA ALA A 135 9.40 -7.87 12.54
C ALA A 135 10.66 -8.60 13.02
N ARG A 136 10.69 -8.99 14.30
CA ARG A 136 11.84 -9.67 14.91
C ARG A 136 12.24 -10.87 14.03
N ARG A 137 13.55 -11.03 13.79
CA ARG A 137 14.13 -12.18 13.08
C ARG A 137 13.48 -13.49 13.57
N GLY A 138 12.64 -14.08 12.73
CA GLY A 138 11.76 -15.20 13.10
C GLY A 138 10.41 -15.21 12.38
N GLY A 139 10.01 -14.11 11.74
CA GLY A 139 8.86 -14.10 10.84
C GLY A 139 9.17 -14.82 9.52
N SER A 140 8.37 -15.84 9.19
CA SER A 140 8.34 -16.45 7.87
C SER A 140 7.84 -15.43 6.86
N VAL A 141 8.63 -15.11 5.83
CA VAL A 141 8.16 -14.32 4.69
C VAL A 141 7.64 -15.30 3.65
N LEU A 142 6.34 -15.23 3.34
CA LEU A 142 5.78 -15.93 2.19
C LEU A 142 5.90 -15.00 0.97
N ALA A 143 6.98 -15.14 0.21
CA ALA A 143 7.08 -14.52 -1.10
C ALA A 143 6.43 -15.45 -2.13
N ILE A 144 5.27 -15.05 -2.68
CA ILE A 144 4.73 -15.69 -3.87
C ILE A 144 5.44 -15.06 -5.06
N VAL A 145 6.54 -15.68 -5.47
CA VAL A 145 7.23 -15.31 -6.71
C VAL A 145 6.40 -15.87 -7.87
N PRO A 146 5.98 -15.05 -8.85
CA PRO A 146 5.40 -15.58 -10.08
C PRO A 146 6.39 -16.59 -10.67
N ASN A 147 5.93 -17.80 -11.00
CA ASN A 147 6.75 -18.70 -11.79
C ASN A 147 7.21 -17.92 -13.02
N SER A 148 8.53 -17.93 -13.30
CA SER A 148 9.12 -17.33 -14.49
C SER A 148 8.21 -17.52 -15.70
N PRO A 149 8.09 -16.53 -16.61
CA PRO A 149 7.25 -16.68 -17.79
C PRO A 149 7.63 -18.00 -18.45
N ARG A 150 6.64 -18.87 -18.58
CA ARG A 150 6.76 -20.11 -19.33
C ARG A 150 7.18 -19.73 -20.75
N ASP A 151 8.41 -20.09 -21.12
CA ASP A 151 8.94 -20.05 -22.48
C ASP A 151 8.13 -21.01 -23.38
N ASP A 152 6.87 -20.67 -23.64
CA ASP A 152 6.03 -21.42 -24.54
C ASP A 152 5.00 -20.52 -25.22
N TYR A 153 5.50 -19.64 -26.09
CA TYR A 153 4.87 -19.40 -27.39
C TYR A 153 5.94 -19.38 -28.49
N ARG A 154 6.01 -20.51 -29.21
CA ARG A 154 6.56 -20.60 -30.56
C ARG A 154 5.67 -19.86 -31.55
#